data_AF-A0A3R6PEH8-F1
#
_entry.id   AF-A0A3R6PEH8-F1
#
_cell.length_a   1.000
_cell.length_b   1.000
_cell.length_c   1.000
_cell.angle_alpha   90.00
_cell.angle_beta   90.00
_cell.angle_gamma   90.00
#
_symmetry.space_group_name_H-M   'P 1'
#
loop_
_entity.id
_entity.type
_entity.pdbx_description
1 polymer ?
#
loop_
_entity_poly.entity_id
_entity_poly.type
_entity_poly.pdbx_seq_one_letter_code
_entity_poly.pdbx_strand_id
1 'polypeptide(L)'
;MILKDVIKLDERFQTSVNIRFDIDKISKIDEFIPAKSTLNVLESYLENIFEKKNNKSTLLVGPYGKGKSHLLLVLLALLQNRNDKKWENSITRFYEKIKKQNKRLAACIEKNILCGREDKKRYLPVIISFGRSSLENSYRLALFQALEREKITNLMPDSIYDEVLKKTESWKKDYPETYERFTKNLENAGYEVEKFASDIKKIFCRHLKFLRRYIKS
;
A
#
# COMPACT_ATOMS: atom_id res chain seq x y z
N MET A 1 36.09 -11.32 29.75
CA MET A 1 35.39 -10.73 28.59
C MET A 1 34.22 -11.63 28.28
N ILE A 2 33.00 -11.20 28.59
CA ILE A 2 31.83 -12.07 28.53
C ILE A 2 31.18 -11.88 27.16
N LEU A 3 30.58 -12.94 26.60
CA LEU A 3 29.97 -12.91 25.26
C LEU A 3 28.96 -11.76 25.07
N LYS A 4 28.26 -11.37 26.14
CA LYS A 4 27.34 -10.23 26.20
C LYS A 4 28.00 -8.87 25.96
N ASP A 5 29.30 -8.74 26.23
CA ASP A 5 30.06 -7.49 26.06
C ASP A 5 30.50 -7.27 24.61
N VAL A 6 30.39 -8.31 23.76
CA VAL A 6 30.83 -8.31 22.36
C VAL A 6 29.63 -8.46 21.41
N ILE A 7 28.55 -9.10 21.87
CA ILE A 7 27.35 -9.37 21.08
C ILE A 7 26.23 -8.41 21.49
N LYS A 8 25.91 -7.45 20.63
CA LYS A 8 24.65 -6.69 20.70
C LYS A 8 23.55 -7.51 20.04
N LEU A 9 22.56 -7.94 20.82
CA LEU A 9 21.33 -8.50 20.27
C LEU A 9 20.55 -7.39 19.56
N ASP A 10 20.29 -7.57 18.27
CA ASP A 10 19.47 -6.65 17.51
C ASP A 10 17.98 -6.97 17.76
N GLU A 11 17.36 -6.24 18.69
CA GLU A 11 15.96 -6.43 19.09
C GLU A 11 14.95 -6.09 17.97
N ARG A 12 15.40 -5.60 16.81
CA ARG A 12 14.54 -5.34 15.66
C ARG A 12 13.89 -6.61 15.06
N PHE A 13 14.25 -7.80 15.55
CA PHE A 13 13.87 -9.09 14.99
C PHE A 13 12.52 -9.67 15.41
N GLN A 14 11.78 -9.05 16.35
CA GLN A 14 10.60 -9.71 16.95
C GLN A 14 9.24 -9.36 16.36
N THR A 15 9.12 -8.44 15.41
CA THR A 15 7.78 -8.06 14.92
C THR A 15 7.29 -9.00 13.83
N SER A 16 6.13 -9.62 14.03
CA SER A 16 5.33 -10.20 12.95
C SER A 16 5.14 -9.18 11.82
N VAL A 17 5.36 -9.59 10.58
CA VAL A 17 5.23 -8.72 9.42
C VAL A 17 3.81 -8.78 8.85
N ASN A 18 3.13 -7.64 8.81
CA ASN A 18 1.85 -7.49 8.14
C ASN A 18 2.00 -6.56 6.93
N ILE A 19 1.90 -7.14 5.73
CA ILE A 19 2.13 -6.42 4.47
C ILE A 19 1.27 -5.15 4.35
N ARG A 20 0.01 -5.18 4.79
CA ARG A 20 -0.91 -4.03 4.68
C ARG A 20 -0.51 -2.89 5.62
N PHE A 21 -0.07 -3.19 6.83
CA PHE A 21 0.27 -2.17 7.84
C PHE A 21 1.72 -1.69 7.76
N ASP A 22 2.60 -2.53 7.20
CA ASP A 22 4.03 -2.29 7.18
C ASP A 22 4.56 -1.76 5.84
N ILE A 23 3.72 -1.70 4.79
CA ILE A 23 4.11 -1.22 3.44
C ILE A 23 4.78 0.16 3.43
N ASP A 24 4.43 1.04 4.37
CA ASP A 24 4.98 2.40 4.46
C ASP A 24 6.13 2.53 5.46
N LYS A 25 6.51 1.46 6.17
CA LYS A 25 7.52 1.51 7.22
C LYS A 25 8.91 1.37 6.63
N ILE A 26 9.62 2.50 6.52
CA ILE A 26 11.03 2.56 6.10
C ILE A 26 11.92 1.61 6.91
N SER A 27 11.64 1.46 8.21
CA SER A 27 12.42 0.59 9.09
C SER A 27 12.47 -0.85 8.58
N LYS A 28 11.44 -1.33 7.87
CA LYS A 28 11.40 -2.67 7.30
C LYS A 28 12.45 -2.90 6.23
N ILE A 29 12.90 -1.86 5.53
CA ILE A 29 14.03 -1.97 4.59
C ILE A 29 15.33 -2.13 5.38
N ASP A 30 15.53 -1.31 6.42
CA ASP A 30 16.76 -1.30 7.21
C ASP A 30 16.95 -2.59 8.03
N GLU A 31 15.84 -3.17 8.51
CA GLU A 31 15.74 -4.42 9.28
C GLU A 31 15.95 -5.68 8.44
N PHE A 32 15.89 -5.58 7.11
CA PHE A 32 15.98 -6.75 6.24
C PHE A 32 17.40 -7.34 6.23
N ILE A 33 17.51 -8.64 6.50
CA ILE A 33 18.76 -9.41 6.36
C ILE A 33 18.82 -10.02 4.95
N PRO A 34 19.78 -9.59 4.11
CA PRO A 34 19.91 -10.09 2.77
C PRO A 34 20.62 -11.46 2.74
N ALA A 35 19.86 -12.55 2.86
CA ALA A 35 20.37 -13.89 2.59
C ALA A 35 20.42 -14.16 1.07
N LYS A 36 21.41 -14.92 0.61
CA LYS A 36 21.64 -15.21 -0.83
C LYS A 36 20.38 -15.73 -1.54
N SER A 37 19.65 -16.67 -0.92
CA SER A 37 18.40 -17.21 -1.48
C SER A 37 17.33 -16.13 -1.66
N THR A 38 17.17 -15.25 -0.68
CA THR A 38 16.20 -14.15 -0.72
C THR A 38 16.57 -13.09 -1.76
N LEU A 39 17.87 -12.80 -1.93
CA LEU A 39 18.36 -11.89 -2.96
C LEU A 39 18.12 -12.42 -4.38
N ASN A 40 18.33 -13.72 -4.61
CA ASN A 40 18.07 -14.34 -5.91
C ASN A 40 16.58 -14.26 -6.29
N VAL A 41 15.69 -14.44 -5.30
CA VAL A 41 14.26 -14.25 -5.51
C VAL A 41 13.97 -12.80 -5.87
N LEU A 42 14.51 -11.84 -5.12
CA LEU A 42 14.32 -10.40 -5.39
C LEU A 42 14.83 -10.00 -6.79
N GLU A 43 16.00 -10.50 -7.19
CA GLU A 43 16.58 -10.34 -8.53
C GLU A 43 15.60 -10.79 -9.60
N SER A 44 15.10 -12.03 -9.50
CA SER A 44 14.15 -12.58 -10.46
C SER A 44 12.87 -11.75 -10.57
N TYR A 45 12.32 -11.28 -9.44
CA TYR A 45 11.13 -10.41 -9.45
C TYR A 45 11.40 -9.08 -10.17
N LEU A 46 12.50 -8.39 -9.84
CA LEU A 46 12.81 -7.09 -10.43
C LEU A 46 13.15 -7.19 -11.91
N GLU A 47 13.89 -8.22 -12.32
CA GLU A 47 14.15 -8.48 -13.75
C GLU A 47 12.85 -8.70 -14.52
N ASN A 48 11.94 -9.54 -14.01
CA ASN A 48 10.66 -9.79 -14.66
C ASN A 48 9.84 -8.49 -14.82
N ILE A 49 9.83 -7.64 -13.80
CA ILE A 49 9.09 -6.37 -13.80
C ILE A 49 9.73 -5.35 -14.77
N PHE A 50 11.05 -5.18 -14.73
CA PHE A 50 11.73 -4.11 -15.47
C PHE A 50 12.05 -4.48 -16.92
N GLU A 51 12.35 -5.75 -17.20
CA GLU A 51 12.68 -6.25 -18.55
C GLU A 51 11.44 -6.69 -19.33
N LYS A 52 10.25 -6.61 -18.71
CA LYS A 52 8.97 -6.99 -19.33
C LYS A 52 8.98 -8.42 -19.91
N LYS A 53 9.65 -9.36 -19.24
CA LYS A 53 9.52 -10.78 -19.56
C LYS A 53 8.05 -11.17 -19.39
N ASN A 54 7.47 -11.94 -20.33
CA ASN A 54 6.02 -12.21 -20.49
C ASN A 54 5.29 -12.88 -19.29
N ASN A 55 5.87 -12.90 -18.09
CA ASN A 55 5.28 -13.49 -16.89
C ASN A 55 4.39 -12.47 -16.16
N LYS A 56 3.08 -12.66 -16.24
CA LYS A 56 2.07 -11.75 -15.63
C LYS A 56 1.74 -12.08 -14.17
N SER A 57 2.11 -13.27 -13.67
CA SER A 57 1.80 -13.72 -12.31
C SER A 57 2.93 -14.58 -11.73
N THR A 58 3.17 -14.46 -10.43
CA THR A 58 4.21 -15.24 -9.72
C THR A 58 3.68 -15.74 -8.37
N LEU A 59 4.08 -16.93 -7.97
CA LEU A 59 3.73 -17.54 -6.68
C LEU A 59 4.98 -17.66 -5.79
N LEU A 60 4.94 -17.07 -4.59
CA LEU A 60 6.01 -17.18 -3.60
C LEU A 60 5.66 -18.22 -2.53
N VAL A 61 6.30 -19.39 -2.59
CA VAL A 61 6.11 -20.49 -1.62
C VAL A 61 7.35 -20.65 -0.74
N GLY A 62 7.14 -20.99 0.53
CA GLY A 62 8.22 -21.34 1.45
C GLY A 62 7.71 -21.54 2.87
N PRO A 63 8.54 -22.05 3.79
CA PRO A 63 8.12 -22.34 5.16
C PRO A 63 7.66 -21.09 5.93
N TYR A 64 6.83 -21.29 6.97
CA TYR A 64 6.42 -20.22 7.87
C TYR A 64 7.64 -19.60 8.57
N GLY A 65 7.61 -18.30 8.82
CA GLY A 65 8.70 -17.58 9.52
C GLY A 65 9.99 -17.36 8.71
N LYS A 66 10.07 -17.76 7.43
CA LYS A 66 11.29 -17.57 6.60
C LYS A 66 11.37 -16.21 5.89
N GLY A 67 10.64 -15.20 6.37
CA GLY A 67 10.76 -13.83 5.86
C GLY A 67 10.09 -13.53 4.51
N LYS A 68 9.18 -14.38 4.00
CA LYS A 68 8.47 -14.15 2.72
C LYS A 68 7.77 -12.79 2.66
N SER A 69 7.01 -12.46 3.70
CA SER A 69 6.31 -11.17 3.80
C SER A 69 7.29 -9.99 3.90
N HIS A 70 8.43 -10.19 4.56
CA HIS A 70 9.47 -9.16 4.69
C HIS A 70 10.19 -8.91 3.36
N LEU A 71 10.54 -9.96 2.62
CA LEU A 71 11.03 -9.88 1.25
C LEU A 71 10.05 -9.10 0.37
N LEU A 72 8.75 -9.42 0.47
CA LEU A 72 7.73 -8.72 -0.30
C LEU A 72 7.66 -7.24 0.06
N LEU A 73 7.77 -6.87 1.34
CA LEU A 73 7.85 -5.46 1.74
C LEU A 73 9.03 -4.74 1.12
N VAL A 74 10.22 -5.36 1.08
CA VAL A 74 11.42 -4.78 0.44
C VAL A 74 11.21 -4.64 -1.07
N LEU A 75 10.59 -5.63 -1.73
CA LEU A 75 10.23 -5.53 -3.14
C LEU A 75 9.25 -4.37 -3.40
N LEU A 76 8.16 -4.30 -2.63
CA LEU A 76 7.14 -3.25 -2.76
C LEU A 76 7.75 -1.86 -2.53
N ALA A 77 8.64 -1.77 -1.54
CA ALA A 77 9.44 -0.58 -1.29
C ALA A 77 10.23 -0.18 -2.55
N LEU A 78 11.09 -1.06 -3.05
CA LEU A 78 11.91 -0.81 -4.23
C LEU A 78 11.08 -0.32 -5.43
N LEU A 79 9.88 -0.88 -5.62
CA LEU A 79 8.96 -0.52 -6.70
C LEU A 79 8.20 0.81 -6.46
N GLN A 80 7.82 1.12 -5.22
CA GLN A 80 7.19 2.41 -4.87
C GLN A 80 8.11 3.59 -5.12
N ASN A 81 9.42 3.36 -5.00
CA ASN A 81 10.49 4.26 -5.37
C ASN A 81 10.20 5.74 -5.01
N ARG A 82 9.96 5.99 -3.72
CA ARG A 82 9.47 7.28 -3.25
C ARG A 82 10.51 8.38 -3.46
N ASN A 83 10.02 9.58 -3.79
CA ASN A 83 10.82 10.79 -3.81
C ASN A 83 10.92 11.39 -2.39
N ASP A 84 11.49 10.62 -1.47
CA ASP A 84 11.71 11.00 -0.07
C ASP A 84 13.18 10.75 0.32
N LYS A 85 13.81 11.71 1.00
CA LYS A 85 15.23 11.62 1.34
C LYS A 85 15.53 10.49 2.34
N LYS A 86 14.63 10.23 3.30
CA LYS A 86 14.83 9.13 4.26
C LYS A 86 14.73 7.79 3.54
N TRP A 87 13.78 7.69 2.62
CA TRP A 87 13.60 6.56 1.74
C TRP A 87 14.86 6.26 0.92
N GLU A 88 15.36 7.25 0.19
CA GLU A 88 16.56 7.13 -0.64
C GLU A 88 17.75 6.66 0.20
N ASN A 89 17.95 7.25 1.39
CA ASN A 89 19.01 6.82 2.30
C ASN A 89 18.89 5.35 2.72
N SER A 90 17.68 4.85 3.00
CA SER A 90 17.45 3.44 3.35
C SER A 90 17.69 2.51 2.15
N ILE A 91 17.29 2.91 0.94
CA ILE A 91 17.58 2.13 -0.28
C ILE A 91 19.09 2.12 -0.56
N THR A 92 19.80 3.23 -0.41
CA THR A 92 21.26 3.29 -0.56
C THR A 92 21.95 2.37 0.44
N ARG A 93 21.55 2.40 1.73
CA ARG A 93 22.09 1.45 2.73
C ARG A 93 21.81 0.00 2.36
N PHE A 94 20.61 -0.30 1.87
CA PHE A 94 20.26 -1.64 1.40
C PHE A 94 21.15 -2.06 0.20
N TYR A 95 21.30 -1.18 -0.80
CA TYR A 95 22.18 -1.39 -1.95
C TYR A 95 23.62 -1.70 -1.51
N GLU A 96 24.17 -0.90 -0.60
CA GLU A 96 25.52 -1.07 -0.06
C GLU A 96 25.72 -2.43 0.62
N LYS A 97 24.70 -2.94 1.33
CA LYS A 97 24.73 -4.28 1.94
C LYS A 97 24.78 -5.42 0.90
N ILE A 98 24.12 -5.24 -0.25
CA ILE A 98 23.93 -6.32 -1.24
C ILE A 98 24.91 -6.26 -2.41
N LYS A 99 25.52 -5.10 -2.71
CA LYS A 99 26.30 -4.89 -3.95
C LYS A 99 27.44 -5.89 -4.16
N LYS A 100 28.08 -6.33 -3.07
CA LYS A 100 29.15 -7.34 -3.10
C LYS A 100 28.61 -8.77 -3.20
N GLN A 101 27.39 -9.02 -2.72
CA GLN A 101 26.79 -10.35 -2.61
C GLN A 101 26.05 -10.76 -3.89
N ASN A 102 25.36 -9.82 -4.53
CA ASN A 102 24.62 -10.05 -5.76
C ASN A 102 24.78 -8.86 -6.71
N LYS A 103 25.73 -8.97 -7.65
CA LYS A 103 26.09 -7.92 -8.61
C LYS A 103 24.96 -7.63 -9.61
N ARG A 104 24.20 -8.65 -10.01
CA ARG A 104 23.10 -8.50 -10.98
C ARG A 104 21.94 -7.72 -10.39
N LEU A 105 21.51 -8.11 -9.19
CA LEU A 105 20.50 -7.36 -8.43
C LEU A 105 20.94 -5.91 -8.19
N ALA A 106 22.20 -5.70 -7.80
CA ALA A 106 22.75 -4.36 -7.59
C ALA A 106 22.68 -3.50 -8.86
N ALA A 107 23.13 -4.02 -10.00
CA ALA A 107 23.04 -3.34 -11.29
C ALA A 107 21.59 -3.03 -11.69
N CYS A 108 20.65 -3.94 -11.39
CA CYS A 108 19.23 -3.75 -11.65
C CYS A 108 18.64 -2.59 -10.81
N ILE A 109 18.99 -2.52 -9.53
CA ILE A 109 18.60 -1.43 -8.63
C ILE A 109 19.22 -0.11 -9.08
N GLU A 110 20.50 -0.11 -9.43
CA GLU A 110 21.20 1.10 -9.89
C GLU A 110 20.56 1.67 -11.16
N LYS A 111 20.28 0.82 -12.13
CA LYS A 111 19.69 1.19 -13.42
C LYS A 111 18.25 1.71 -13.31
N ASN A 112 17.41 1.13 -12.45
CA ASN A 112 15.96 1.41 -12.45
C ASN A 112 15.45 2.19 -11.23
N ILE A 113 16.20 2.22 -10.12
CA ILE A 113 15.74 2.74 -8.82
C ILE A 113 16.61 3.91 -8.36
N LEU A 114 17.94 3.76 -8.39
CA LEU A 114 18.90 4.80 -7.99
C LEU A 114 19.36 5.68 -9.17
N CYS A 115 18.69 5.58 -10.32
CA CYS A 115 18.96 6.39 -11.51
C CYS A 115 18.47 7.84 -11.36
N GLY A 116 18.78 8.67 -12.36
CA GLY A 116 18.29 10.04 -12.44
C GLY A 116 16.77 10.13 -12.42
N ARG A 117 16.22 11.28 -11.99
CA ARG A 117 14.77 11.45 -11.78
C ARG A 117 13.92 11.14 -13.01
N GLU A 118 14.42 11.38 -14.21
CA GLU A 118 13.69 11.18 -15.47
C GLU A 118 13.51 9.70 -15.82
N ASP A 119 14.48 8.85 -15.45
CA ASP A 119 14.46 7.40 -15.72
C ASP A 119 13.88 6.57 -14.57
N LYS A 120 13.54 7.25 -13.46
CA LYS A 120 13.16 6.63 -12.20
C LYS A 120 11.76 6.01 -12.32
N LYS A 121 11.71 4.69 -12.47
CA LYS A 121 10.44 3.96 -12.57
C LYS A 121 9.75 3.93 -11.21
N ARG A 122 8.45 4.23 -11.21
CA ARG A 122 7.60 4.24 -10.02
C ARG A 122 6.34 3.42 -10.27
N TYR A 123 6.04 2.52 -9.34
CA TYR A 123 4.87 1.67 -9.40
C TYR A 123 3.93 1.99 -8.23
N LEU A 124 2.65 1.73 -8.43
CA LEU A 124 1.62 1.81 -7.40
C LEU A 124 1.30 0.39 -6.91
N PRO A 125 1.83 -0.06 -5.76
CA PRO A 125 1.49 -1.39 -5.29
C PRO A 125 0.07 -1.43 -4.73
N VAL A 126 -0.72 -2.36 -5.26
CA VAL A 126 -2.10 -2.63 -4.86
C VAL A 126 -2.12 -3.97 -4.12
N ILE A 127 -2.47 -3.94 -2.84
CA ILE A 127 -2.52 -5.14 -2.00
C ILE A 127 -3.97 -5.62 -1.90
N ILE A 128 -4.27 -6.71 -2.58
CA ILE A 128 -5.58 -7.34 -2.53
C ILE A 128 -5.56 -8.38 -1.41
N SER A 129 -6.56 -8.34 -0.52
CA SER A 129 -6.77 -9.39 0.48
C SER A 129 -8.19 -9.91 0.32
N PHE A 130 -8.29 -11.22 0.13
CA PHE A 130 -9.58 -11.88 0.05
C PHE A 130 -10.19 -12.03 1.44
N GLY A 131 -11.47 -11.67 1.54
CA GLY A 131 -12.30 -11.83 2.73
C GLY A 131 -13.69 -12.32 2.31
N ARG A 132 -14.74 -11.88 3.01
CA ARG A 132 -16.14 -12.24 2.68
C ARG A 132 -16.74 -11.47 1.50
N SER A 133 -16.00 -10.54 0.89
CA SER A 133 -16.44 -9.73 -0.25
C SER A 133 -16.12 -10.39 -1.60
N SER A 134 -16.85 -10.01 -2.66
CA SER A 134 -16.53 -10.40 -4.03
C SER A 134 -15.11 -9.93 -4.43
N LEU A 135 -14.51 -10.61 -5.42
CA LEU A 135 -13.20 -10.24 -5.96
C LEU A 135 -13.19 -8.80 -6.49
N GLU A 136 -14.23 -8.43 -7.23
CA GLU A 136 -14.37 -7.08 -7.80
C GLU A 136 -14.34 -6.01 -6.71
N ASN A 137 -15.13 -6.17 -5.65
CA ASN A 137 -15.18 -5.21 -4.54
C ASN A 137 -13.84 -5.15 -3.79
N SER A 138 -13.19 -6.31 -3.62
CA SER A 138 -11.88 -6.40 -2.97
C SER A 138 -10.81 -5.70 -3.79
N TYR A 139 -10.87 -5.80 -5.12
CA TYR A 139 -9.97 -5.11 -6.04
C TYR A 139 -10.19 -3.60 -6.04
N ARG A 140 -11.45 -3.14 -6.19
CA ARG A 140 -11.81 -1.72 -6.15
C ARG A 140 -11.36 -1.06 -4.84
N LEU A 141 -11.62 -1.71 -3.71
CA LEU A 141 -11.19 -1.24 -2.40
C LEU A 141 -9.66 -1.16 -2.28
N ALA A 142 -8.94 -2.19 -2.73
CA ALA A 142 -7.48 -2.21 -2.67
C ALA A 142 -6.86 -1.10 -3.54
N LEU A 143 -7.44 -0.85 -4.73
CA LEU A 143 -7.01 0.22 -5.61
C LEU A 143 -7.26 1.59 -4.98
N PHE A 144 -8.45 1.81 -4.43
CA PHE A 144 -8.78 3.03 -3.69
C PHE A 144 -7.80 3.29 -2.54
N GLN A 145 -7.52 2.27 -1.72
CA GLN A 145 -6.56 2.36 -0.63
C GLN A 145 -5.14 2.69 -1.11
N ALA A 146 -4.72 2.14 -2.26
CA ALA A 146 -3.42 2.44 -2.84
C ALA A 146 -3.33 3.90 -3.33
N LEU A 147 -4.37 4.39 -4.01
CA LEU A 147 -4.45 5.77 -4.48
C LEU A 147 -4.47 6.77 -3.31
N GLU A 148 -5.26 6.50 -2.28
CA GLU A 148 -5.31 7.32 -1.06
C GLU A 148 -3.95 7.37 -0.37
N ARG A 149 -3.27 6.21 -0.24
CA ARG A 149 -1.94 6.10 0.39
C ARG A 149 -0.88 6.93 -0.35
N GLU A 150 -0.89 6.91 -1.68
CA GLU A 150 0.05 7.71 -2.49
C GLU A 150 -0.43 9.15 -2.76
N LYS A 151 -1.61 9.54 -2.22
CA LYS A 151 -2.23 10.86 -2.40
C LYS A 151 -2.51 11.21 -3.87
N ILE A 152 -2.88 10.22 -4.67
CA ILE A 152 -3.20 10.37 -6.10
C ILE A 152 -4.71 10.65 -6.22
N THR A 153 -5.11 11.92 -6.08
CA THR A 153 -6.52 12.33 -6.03
C THR A 153 -7.19 12.41 -7.40
N ASN A 154 -6.43 12.66 -8.46
CA ASN A 154 -6.94 12.82 -9.82
C ASN A 154 -7.45 11.50 -10.45
N LEU A 155 -7.04 10.36 -9.91
CA LEU A 155 -7.45 9.03 -10.37
C LEU A 155 -8.35 8.30 -9.36
N MET A 156 -8.74 8.95 -8.26
CA MET A 156 -9.65 8.32 -7.30
C MET A 156 -11.00 8.10 -7.98
N PRO A 157 -11.50 6.84 -8.04
CA PRO A 157 -12.85 6.60 -8.50
C PRO A 157 -13.83 7.30 -7.55
N ASP A 158 -14.97 7.69 -8.11
CA ASP A 158 -16.11 8.16 -7.32
C ASP A 158 -16.35 7.16 -6.18
N SER A 159 -16.24 7.65 -4.94
CA SER A 159 -16.55 6.85 -3.78
C SER A 159 -18.03 6.48 -3.76
N ILE A 160 -18.43 5.51 -2.91
CA ILE A 160 -19.86 5.24 -2.64
C ILE A 160 -20.58 6.56 -2.26
N TYR A 161 -19.87 7.48 -1.60
CA TYR A 161 -20.39 8.81 -1.33
C TYR A 161 -20.63 9.63 -2.60
N ASP A 162 -19.68 9.66 -3.54
CA ASP A 162 -19.82 10.38 -4.80
C ASP A 162 -20.93 9.78 -5.66
N GLU A 163 -21.12 8.46 -5.64
CA GLU A 163 -22.27 7.79 -6.27
C GLU A 163 -23.60 8.17 -5.61
N VAL A 164 -23.66 8.17 -4.27
CA VAL A 164 -24.85 8.60 -3.52
C VAL A 164 -25.19 10.04 -3.85
N LEU A 165 -24.21 10.95 -3.87
CA LEU A 165 -24.40 12.34 -4.28
C LEU A 165 -24.90 12.46 -5.71
N LYS A 166 -24.27 11.78 -6.67
CA LYS A 166 -24.69 11.80 -8.08
C LYS A 166 -26.13 11.32 -8.24
N LYS A 167 -26.53 10.31 -7.47
CA LYS A 167 -27.89 9.77 -7.50
C LYS A 167 -28.90 10.72 -6.86
N THR A 168 -28.54 11.37 -5.75
CA THR A 168 -29.36 12.41 -5.12
C THR A 168 -29.54 13.64 -6.02
N GLU A 169 -28.48 14.08 -6.71
CA GLU A 169 -28.55 15.18 -7.69
C GLU A 169 -29.37 14.79 -8.93
N SER A 170 -29.22 13.56 -9.44
CA SER A 170 -30.07 13.05 -10.54
C SER A 170 -31.54 12.98 -10.12
N TRP A 171 -31.87 12.57 -8.89
CA TRP A 171 -33.26 12.63 -8.42
C TRP A 171 -33.79 14.06 -8.35
N LYS A 172 -32.97 15.01 -7.91
CA LYS A 172 -33.37 16.43 -7.87
C LYS A 172 -33.68 16.99 -9.26
N LYS A 173 -32.96 16.53 -10.29
CA LYS A 173 -33.10 17.02 -11.67
C LYS A 173 -34.14 16.26 -12.48
N ASP A 174 -34.12 14.94 -12.40
CA ASP A 174 -34.82 14.05 -13.33
C ASP A 174 -36.06 13.39 -12.68
N TYR A 175 -36.14 13.34 -11.34
CA TYR A 175 -37.22 12.67 -10.58
C TYR A 175 -37.64 13.43 -9.31
N PRO A 176 -38.18 14.66 -9.44
CA PRO A 176 -38.42 15.56 -8.30
C PRO A 176 -39.36 14.99 -7.22
N GLU A 177 -40.36 14.19 -7.59
CA GLU A 177 -41.24 13.51 -6.62
C GLU A 177 -40.48 12.48 -5.76
N THR A 178 -39.47 11.82 -6.34
CA THR A 178 -38.62 10.87 -5.61
C THR A 178 -37.70 11.61 -4.64
N TYR A 179 -37.18 12.76 -5.08
CA TYR A 179 -36.40 13.64 -4.23
C TYR A 179 -37.23 14.18 -3.06
N GLU A 180 -38.48 14.59 -3.30
CA GLU A 180 -39.35 15.12 -2.24
C GLU A 180 -39.75 14.06 -1.20
N ARG A 181 -40.00 12.81 -1.62
CA ARG A 181 -40.18 11.69 -0.67
C ARG A 181 -38.91 11.41 0.12
N PHE A 182 -37.76 11.49 -0.54
CA PHE A 182 -36.47 11.27 0.10
C PHE A 182 -36.18 12.33 1.16
N THR A 183 -36.42 13.62 0.88
CA THR A 183 -36.23 14.72 1.84
C THR A 183 -37.19 14.60 3.02
N LYS A 184 -38.48 14.32 2.79
CA LYS A 184 -39.45 14.06 3.87
C LYS A 184 -39.04 12.90 4.78
N ASN A 185 -38.52 11.82 4.20
CA ASN A 185 -38.04 10.68 4.98
C ASN A 185 -36.80 11.00 5.80
N LEU A 186 -35.90 11.85 5.27
CA LEU A 186 -34.72 12.32 6.00
C LEU A 186 -35.09 13.22 7.18
N GLU A 187 -36.01 14.17 6.96
CA GLU A 187 -36.53 15.06 8.00
C GLU A 187 -37.23 14.26 9.11
N ASN A 188 -38.06 13.28 8.75
CA ASN A 188 -38.71 12.37 9.70
C ASN A 188 -37.71 11.53 10.50
N ALA A 189 -36.55 11.23 9.94
CA ALA A 189 -35.46 10.53 10.61
C ALA A 189 -34.54 11.46 11.42
N GLY A 190 -34.84 12.77 11.48
CA GLY A 190 -34.09 13.76 12.25
C GLY A 190 -32.83 14.27 11.56
N TYR A 191 -32.69 14.09 10.23
CA TYR A 191 -31.56 14.58 9.46
C TYR A 191 -31.93 15.84 8.69
N GLU A 192 -31.03 16.82 8.70
CA GLU A 192 -31.15 18.05 7.92
C GLU A 192 -30.67 17.80 6.49
N VAL A 193 -31.55 17.97 5.51
CA VAL A 193 -31.30 17.62 4.10
C VAL A 193 -30.06 18.33 3.53
N GLU A 194 -29.85 19.59 3.90
CA GLU A 194 -28.69 20.39 3.47
C GLU A 194 -27.37 19.89 4.09
N LYS A 195 -27.43 19.28 5.28
CA LYS A 195 -26.26 18.73 5.97
C LYS A 195 -26.04 17.26 5.69
N PHE A 196 -27.04 16.54 5.18
CA PHE A 196 -26.98 15.11 4.93
C PHE A 196 -25.77 14.69 4.08
N ALA A 197 -25.49 15.43 3.00
CA ALA A 197 -24.29 15.21 2.18
C ALA A 197 -22.98 15.40 3.00
N SER A 198 -22.88 16.49 3.74
CA SER A 198 -21.72 16.78 4.60
C SER A 198 -21.56 15.75 5.72
N ASP A 199 -22.66 15.30 6.30
CA ASP A 199 -22.70 14.34 7.40
C ASP A 199 -22.37 12.93 6.94
N ILE A 200 -22.84 12.47 5.77
CA ILE A 200 -22.38 11.22 5.17
C ILE A 200 -20.86 11.28 4.97
N LYS A 201 -20.34 12.34 4.36
CA LYS A 201 -18.88 12.50 4.17
C LYS A 201 -18.13 12.42 5.51
N LYS A 202 -18.65 13.09 6.53
CA LYS A 202 -18.05 13.12 7.88
C LYS A 202 -18.14 11.78 8.59
N ILE A 203 -19.23 11.03 8.44
CA ILE A 203 -19.45 9.70 9.03
C ILE A 203 -18.54 8.66 8.39
N PHE A 204 -18.43 8.64 7.06
CA PHE A 204 -17.53 7.72 6.37
C PHE A 204 -16.06 8.03 6.68
N CYS A 205 -15.66 9.32 6.70
CA CYS A 205 -14.34 9.72 7.16
C CYS A 205 -14.09 9.42 8.65
N ARG A 206 -15.12 9.53 9.52
CA ARG A 206 -15.03 9.16 10.94
C ARG A 206 -14.84 7.66 11.11
N HIS A 207 -15.59 6.83 10.39
CA HIS A 207 -15.44 5.37 10.45
C HIS A 207 -14.04 4.93 10.02
N LEU A 208 -13.47 5.54 8.97
CA LEU A 208 -12.07 5.32 8.57
C LEU A 208 -11.07 5.74 9.65
N LYS A 209 -11.29 6.88 10.32
CA LYS A 209 -10.46 7.33 11.45
C LYS A 209 -10.64 6.48 12.71
N PHE A 210 -11.84 5.99 12.98
CA PHE A 210 -12.20 5.16 14.13
C PHE A 210 -11.61 3.76 13.99
N LEU A 211 -11.69 3.15 12.80
CA LEU A 211 -10.97 1.93 12.45
C LEU A 211 -9.45 2.09 12.63
N ARG A 212 -8.87 3.22 12.21
CA ARG A 212 -7.46 3.54 12.48
C ARG A 212 -7.09 3.61 13.97
N ARG A 213 -8.06 3.87 14.86
CA ARG A 213 -7.84 4.04 16.30
C ARG A 213 -7.88 2.72 17.06
N TYR A 214 -8.67 1.75 16.61
CA TYR A 214 -8.77 0.40 17.18
C TYR A 214 -7.77 -0.62 16.60
N ILE A 215 -7.01 -0.24 15.57
CA ILE A 215 -6.00 -1.08 14.92
C ILE A 215 -4.56 -0.73 15.42
N LYS A 216 -4.45 0.17 16.41
CA LYS A 216 -3.19 0.58 17.05
C LYS A 216 -3.02 0.07 18.50
N SER A 217 -3.91 -0.80 18.98
CA SER A 217 -3.73 -1.61 20.20
C SER A 217 -3.49 -3.06 19.80
#